data_AF-A0A1V4H8Z6-F1
#
_entry.id   AF-A0A1V4H8Z6-F1
#
_cell.length_a   1.000
_cell.length_b   1.000
_cell.length_c   1.000
_cell.angle_alpha   90.00
_cell.angle_beta   90.00
_cell.angle_gamma   90.00
#
_symmetry.space_group_name_H-M   'P 1'
#
loop_
_entity.id
_entity.type
_entity.pdbx_description
1 polymer ?
#
loop_
_entity_poly.entity_id
_entity_poly.type
_entity_poly.pdbx_seq_one_letter_code
_entity_poly.pdbx_strand_id
1 'polypeptide(L)'
;MNRERIKAILPEVEKLIALSKEYQRKLNNGVSSYLADVEVNSYLSKFDLTDIILIEALMYIGREDYIPRERYESEVDYYREVEEFYERYDVDDIVGNKVESLFRNSDTKLTRIEQMVSKTPLSQYLEQGLHVIRVKRKLA
;
A
#
# COMPACT_ATOMS: atom_id res chain seq x y z
N MET A 1 9.10 -13.68 11.82
CA MET A 1 9.67 -12.34 12.05
C MET A 1 8.80 -11.21 11.49
N ASN A 2 8.00 -11.43 10.43
CA ASN A 2 7.25 -10.36 9.76
C ASN A 2 5.95 -9.91 10.46
N ARG A 3 5.21 -10.78 11.17
CA ARG A 3 3.87 -10.46 11.73
C ARG A 3 3.82 -9.22 12.61
N GLU A 4 4.69 -9.14 13.63
CA GLU A 4 4.70 -8.02 14.58
C GLU A 4 5.14 -6.70 13.92
N ARG A 5 6.06 -6.79 12.96
CA ARG A 5 6.54 -5.63 12.20
C ARG A 5 5.50 -5.12 11.20
N ILE A 6 4.76 -6.04 10.55
CA ILE A 6 3.59 -5.70 9.72
C ILE A 6 2.51 -5.04 10.59
N LYS A 7 2.23 -5.56 11.79
CA LYS A 7 1.29 -4.90 12.72
C LYS A 7 1.74 -3.49 13.07
N ALA A 8 3.01 -3.31 13.38
CA ALA A 8 3.58 -2.02 13.75
C ALA A 8 3.55 -0.99 12.60
N ILE A 9 3.68 -1.43 11.34
CA ILE A 9 3.68 -0.51 10.19
C ILE A 9 2.27 -0.12 9.72
N LEU A 10 1.22 -0.88 10.07
CA LEU A 10 -0.15 -0.58 9.60
C LEU A 10 -0.62 0.86 9.88
N PRO A 11 -0.45 1.43 11.10
CA PRO A 11 -0.85 2.81 11.36
C PRO A 11 -0.09 3.84 10.50
N GLU A 12 1.16 3.53 10.15
CA GLU A 12 1.99 4.39 9.30
C GLU A 12 1.57 4.30 7.82
N VAL A 13 1.11 3.12 7.38
CA VAL A 13 0.50 2.95 6.05
C VAL A 13 -0.81 3.73 5.95
N GLU A 14 -1.64 3.76 6.99
CA GLU A 14 -2.86 4.58 7.01
C GLU A 14 -2.57 6.09 6.91
N LYS A 15 -1.56 6.55 7.64
CA LYS A 15 -1.09 7.94 7.53
C LYS A 15 -0.57 8.24 6.12
N LEU A 16 0.19 7.32 5.52
CA LEU A 16 0.68 7.45 4.15
C LEU A 16 -0.47 7.50 3.13
N ILE A 17 -1.53 6.70 3.32
CA ILE A 17 -2.75 6.75 2.51
C ILE A 17 -3.39 8.14 2.61
N ALA A 18 -3.56 8.65 3.84
CA ALA A 18 -4.16 9.98 4.06
C ALA A 18 -3.34 11.09 3.39
N LEU A 19 -2.01 11.07 3.54
CA LEU A 19 -1.09 11.98 2.87
C LEU A 19 -1.19 11.89 1.34
N SER A 20 -1.24 10.66 0.80
CA SER A 20 -1.35 10.41 -0.63
C SER A 20 -2.70 10.86 -1.21
N LYS A 21 -3.80 10.76 -0.44
CA LYS A 21 -5.10 11.32 -0.82
C LYS A 21 -5.10 12.84 -0.79
N GLU A 22 -4.48 13.43 0.24
CA GLU A 22 -4.33 14.88 0.32
C GLU A 22 -3.51 15.41 -0.85
N TYR A 23 -2.43 14.72 -1.23
CA TYR A 23 -1.65 14.98 -2.43
C TYR A 23 -2.53 14.98 -3.69
N GLN A 24 -3.27 13.90 -3.92
CA GLN A 24 -4.13 13.80 -5.11
C GLN A 24 -5.16 14.94 -5.15
N ARG A 25 -5.70 15.34 -3.99
CA ARG A 25 -6.62 16.48 -3.88
C ARG A 25 -5.91 17.81 -4.20
N LYS A 26 -4.70 18.02 -3.67
CA LYS A 26 -3.88 19.22 -3.97
C LYS A 26 -3.59 19.33 -5.47
N LEU A 27 -3.22 18.22 -6.13
CA LEU A 27 -3.02 18.16 -7.58
C LEU A 27 -4.28 18.52 -8.37
N ASN A 28 -5.43 17.92 -8.00
CA ASN A 28 -6.71 18.21 -8.66
C ASN A 28 -7.13 19.68 -8.50
N ASN A 29 -6.63 20.37 -7.47
CA ASN A 29 -6.85 21.78 -7.21
C ASN A 29 -5.76 22.71 -7.79
N GLY A 30 -4.86 22.20 -8.64
CA GLY A 30 -3.85 23.00 -9.34
C GLY A 30 -2.61 23.35 -8.52
N VAL A 31 -2.39 22.73 -7.35
CA VAL A 31 -1.15 22.87 -6.59
C VAL A 31 -0.03 22.11 -7.31
N SER A 32 1.17 22.70 -7.37
CA SER A 32 2.35 22.09 -8.00
C SER A 32 2.61 20.68 -7.45
N SER A 33 2.82 19.71 -8.36
CA SER A 33 3.16 18.32 -8.03
C SER A 33 4.41 18.22 -7.16
N TYR A 34 5.37 19.11 -7.35
CA TYR A 34 6.65 19.11 -6.65
C TYR A 34 6.51 19.22 -5.13
N LEU A 35 5.66 20.12 -4.63
CA LEU A 35 5.54 20.34 -3.19
C LEU A 35 4.91 19.16 -2.45
N ALA A 36 4.02 18.45 -3.12
CA ALA A 36 3.31 17.34 -2.51
C ALA A 36 4.05 16.00 -2.68
N ASP A 37 4.83 15.82 -3.76
CA ASP A 37 5.81 14.74 -3.86
C ASP A 37 6.83 14.83 -2.73
N VAL A 38 7.26 16.05 -2.37
CA VAL A 38 8.18 16.29 -1.23
C VAL A 38 7.57 15.84 0.09
N GLU A 39 6.28 16.07 0.34
CA GLU A 39 5.61 15.65 1.59
C GLU A 39 5.58 14.12 1.73
N VAL A 40 5.19 13.40 0.67
CA VAL A 40 5.13 11.93 0.67
C VAL A 40 6.53 11.32 0.74
N ASN A 41 7.49 11.83 -0.04
CA ASN A 41 8.89 11.41 0.01
C ASN A 41 9.51 11.64 1.40
N SER A 42 9.28 12.81 1.99
CA SER A 42 9.78 13.17 3.33
C SER A 42 9.20 12.26 4.40
N TYR A 43 7.92 11.91 4.30
CA TYR A 43 7.30 10.94 5.20
C TYR A 43 7.94 9.56 5.07
N LEU A 44 8.07 9.04 3.85
CA LEU A 44 8.67 7.72 3.58
C LEU A 44 10.15 7.63 3.99
N SER A 45 10.89 8.73 3.87
CA SER A 45 12.32 8.76 4.19
C SER A 45 12.66 8.47 5.66
N LYS A 46 11.68 8.60 6.56
CA LYS A 46 11.79 8.32 8.00
C LYS A 46 11.90 6.83 8.31
N PHE A 47 11.41 5.98 7.40
CA PHE A 47 11.41 4.54 7.58
C PHE A 47 12.75 3.92 7.17
N ASP A 48 13.06 2.78 7.77
CA ASP A 48 14.21 1.98 7.33
C ASP A 48 13.88 1.20 6.05
N LEU A 49 14.89 0.56 5.45
CA LEU A 49 14.71 -0.17 4.20
C LEU A 49 13.71 -1.33 4.32
N THR A 50 13.66 -2.01 5.46
CA THR A 50 12.77 -3.16 5.64
C THR A 50 11.32 -2.69 5.69
N ASP A 51 11.06 -1.59 6.38
CA ASP A 51 9.74 -0.98 6.45
C ASP A 51 9.30 -0.43 5.08
N ILE A 52 10.22 0.16 4.31
CA ILE A 52 9.97 0.55 2.91
C ILE A 52 9.60 -0.65 2.05
N ILE A 53 10.33 -1.77 2.16
CA ILE A 53 10.01 -2.99 1.42
C ILE A 53 8.64 -3.55 1.83
N LEU A 54 8.27 -3.45 3.11
CA LEU A 54 6.94 -3.85 3.58
C LEU A 54 5.86 -2.96 2.97
N ILE A 55 6.01 -1.65 3.02
CA ILE A 55 5.04 -0.70 2.43
C ILE A 55 4.92 -0.94 0.91
N GLU A 56 6.05 -1.11 0.23
CA GLU A 56 6.11 -1.41 -1.19
C GLU A 56 5.42 -2.74 -1.51
N ALA A 57 5.61 -3.77 -0.68
CA ALA A 57 4.91 -5.05 -0.83
C ALA A 57 3.38 -4.87 -0.73
N LEU A 58 2.88 -4.08 0.22
CA LEU A 58 1.46 -3.78 0.34
C LEU A 58 0.91 -3.09 -0.90
N MET A 59 1.65 -2.10 -1.42
CA MET A 59 1.30 -1.42 -2.66
C MET A 59 1.23 -2.41 -3.82
N TYR A 60 2.22 -3.30 -3.98
CA TYR A 60 2.19 -4.27 -5.08
C TYR A 60 1.07 -5.29 -4.94
N ILE A 61 0.78 -5.76 -3.72
CA ILE A 61 -0.38 -6.64 -3.46
C ILE A 61 -1.67 -5.94 -3.91
N GLY A 62 -1.89 -4.70 -3.45
CA GLY A 62 -3.09 -3.96 -3.87
C GLY A 62 -3.12 -3.58 -5.35
N ARG A 63 -1.98 -3.52 -6.03
CA ARG A 63 -1.88 -3.20 -7.47
C ARG A 63 -2.09 -4.41 -8.37
N GLU A 64 -1.42 -5.53 -8.08
CA GLU A 64 -1.47 -6.74 -8.91
C GLU A 64 -2.88 -7.34 -8.91
N ASP A 65 -3.53 -7.26 -7.76
CA ASP A 65 -4.86 -7.79 -7.52
C ASP A 65 -5.88 -6.65 -7.41
N TYR A 66 -5.66 -5.54 -8.13
CA TYR A 66 -6.50 -4.35 -8.06
C TYR A 66 -7.93 -4.65 -8.53
N ILE A 67 -8.92 -4.41 -7.66
CA ILE A 67 -10.34 -4.57 -7.97
C ILE A 67 -10.91 -3.16 -8.08
N PRO A 68 -11.35 -2.70 -9.28
CA PRO A 68 -11.82 -1.34 -9.45
C PRO A 68 -13.13 -1.12 -8.69
N ARG A 69 -13.11 -0.21 -7.70
CA ARG A 69 -14.29 0.14 -6.90
C ARG A 69 -15.46 0.61 -7.75
N GLU A 70 -15.20 1.22 -8.91
CA GLU A 70 -16.21 1.77 -9.83
C GLU A 70 -17.17 0.71 -10.38
N ARG A 71 -16.81 -0.58 -10.34
CA ARG A 71 -17.64 -1.68 -10.85
C ARG A 71 -18.83 -2.03 -9.96
N TYR A 72 -18.90 -1.44 -8.75
CA TYR A 72 -19.86 -1.80 -7.73
C TYR A 72 -20.69 -0.59 -7.31
N GLU A 73 -21.98 -0.79 -7.13
CA GLU A 73 -22.86 0.26 -6.61
C GLU A 73 -22.75 0.35 -5.08
N SER A 74 -22.55 -0.78 -4.39
CA SER A 74 -22.45 -0.84 -2.93
C SER A 74 -21.03 -1.13 -2.46
N GLU A 75 -20.66 -0.58 -1.30
CA GLU A 75 -19.41 -0.97 -0.62
C GLU A 75 -19.43 -2.43 -0.17
N VAL A 76 -20.61 -2.94 0.19
CA VAL A 76 -20.77 -4.32 0.67
C VAL A 76 -20.40 -5.33 -0.42
N ASP A 77 -20.90 -5.13 -1.65
CA ASP A 77 -20.62 -6.05 -2.77
C ASP A 77 -19.16 -5.96 -3.22
N TYR A 78 -18.61 -4.74 -3.25
CA TYR A 78 -17.18 -4.53 -3.53
C TYR A 78 -16.31 -5.28 -2.54
N TYR A 79 -16.54 -5.08 -1.24
CA TYR A 79 -15.73 -5.70 -0.21
C TYR A 79 -15.93 -7.22 -0.18
N ARG A 80 -17.13 -7.74 -0.41
CA ARG A 80 -17.35 -9.19 -0.52
C ARG A 80 -16.47 -9.83 -1.59
N GLU A 81 -16.37 -9.25 -2.78
CA GLU A 81 -15.52 -9.81 -3.84
C GLU A 81 -14.03 -9.73 -3.49
N VAL A 82 -13.60 -8.65 -2.83
CA VAL A 82 -12.25 -8.56 -2.28
C VAL A 82 -12.04 -9.69 -1.26
N GLU A 83 -12.95 -9.90 -0.31
CA GLU A 83 -12.82 -11.00 0.67
C GLU A 83 -12.75 -12.38 0.00
N GLU A 84 -13.63 -12.68 -0.96
CA GLU A 84 -13.67 -13.97 -1.68
C GLU A 84 -12.41 -14.22 -2.51
N PHE A 85 -11.86 -13.20 -3.18
CA PHE A 85 -10.64 -13.32 -3.97
C PHE A 85 -9.44 -13.72 -3.10
N TYR A 86 -9.31 -13.07 -1.94
CA TYR A 86 -8.19 -13.32 -1.03
C TYR A 86 -8.47 -14.45 -0.03
N GLU A 87 -9.67 -15.02 0.01
CA GLU A 87 -10.02 -16.13 0.90
C GLU A 87 -9.05 -17.31 0.74
N ARG A 88 -8.55 -17.53 -0.49
CA ARG A 88 -7.72 -18.67 -0.88
C ARG A 88 -6.25 -18.57 -0.48
N TYR A 89 -5.81 -17.43 0.07
CA TYR A 89 -4.40 -17.19 0.38
C TYR A 89 -4.17 -16.92 1.87
N ASP A 90 -3.02 -17.38 2.38
CA ASP A 90 -2.49 -16.94 3.68
C ASP A 90 -1.82 -15.57 3.49
N VAL A 91 -2.21 -14.59 4.32
CA VAL A 91 -1.67 -13.23 4.26
C VAL A 91 -0.18 -13.19 4.55
N ASP A 92 0.30 -14.01 5.47
CA ASP A 92 1.71 -14.03 5.78
C ASP A 92 2.53 -14.62 4.63
N ASP A 93 1.95 -15.56 3.88
CA ASP A 93 2.58 -16.10 2.67
C ASP A 93 2.58 -15.07 1.54
N ILE A 94 1.47 -14.37 1.28
CA ILE A 94 1.45 -13.33 0.24
C ILE A 94 2.45 -12.22 0.56
N VAL A 95 2.39 -11.67 1.78
CA VAL A 95 3.28 -10.58 2.20
C VAL A 95 4.71 -11.08 2.27
N GLY A 96 4.95 -12.26 2.82
CA GLY A 96 6.27 -12.89 2.91
C GLY A 96 6.91 -13.09 1.54
N ASN A 97 6.18 -13.74 0.60
CA ASN A 97 6.65 -13.97 -0.76
C ASN A 97 6.95 -12.66 -1.50
N LYS A 98 6.10 -11.63 -1.33
CA LYS A 98 6.33 -10.33 -1.95
C LYS A 98 7.55 -9.62 -1.36
N VAL A 99 7.68 -9.65 -0.03
CA VAL A 99 8.85 -9.08 0.68
C VAL A 99 10.13 -9.78 0.24
N GLU A 100 10.16 -11.10 0.19
CA GLU A 100 11.32 -11.87 -0.28
C GLU A 100 11.69 -11.54 -1.72
N SER A 101 10.70 -11.44 -2.61
CA SER A 101 10.90 -11.03 -4.00
C SER A 101 11.52 -9.63 -4.08
N LEU A 102 11.00 -8.68 -3.30
CA LEU A 102 11.52 -7.32 -3.25
C LEU A 102 12.91 -7.24 -2.61
N PHE A 103 13.24 -8.05 -1.61
CA PHE A 103 14.59 -8.11 -1.04
C PHE A 103 15.65 -8.61 -2.03
N ARG A 104 15.26 -9.42 -3.02
CA ARG A 104 16.15 -9.87 -4.09
C ARG A 104 16.45 -8.77 -5.12
N ASN A 105 15.66 -7.70 -5.16
CA ASN A 105 15.95 -6.52 -5.98
C ASN A 105 17.06 -5.68 -5.32
N SER A 106 18.07 -5.30 -6.12
CA SER A 106 19.20 -4.47 -5.69
C SER A 106 18.88 -2.98 -5.54
N ASP A 107 17.60 -2.60 -5.62
CA ASP A 107 17.17 -1.20 -5.57
C ASP A 107 17.40 -0.58 -4.19
N THR A 108 17.94 0.64 -4.21
CA THR A 108 18.21 1.42 -3.00
C THR A 108 16.91 1.89 -2.34
N LYS A 109 16.98 2.26 -1.06
CA LYS A 109 15.84 2.86 -0.34
C LYS A 109 15.26 4.06 -1.09
N LEU A 110 16.13 4.95 -1.57
CA LEU A 110 15.72 6.16 -2.30
C LEU A 110 14.98 5.81 -3.58
N THR A 111 15.55 4.90 -4.38
CA THR A 111 14.95 4.43 -5.64
C THR A 111 13.56 3.84 -5.43
N ARG A 112 13.36 3.03 -4.38
CA ARG A 112 12.05 2.45 -4.05
C ARG A 112 11.03 3.51 -3.67
N ILE A 113 11.43 4.50 -2.87
CA ILE A 113 10.57 5.62 -2.49
C ILE A 113 10.13 6.38 -3.76
N GLU A 114 11.05 6.75 -4.64
CA GLU A 114 10.74 7.44 -5.90
C GLU A 114 9.80 6.61 -6.80
N GLN A 115 10.05 5.30 -6.90
CA GLN A 115 9.19 4.38 -7.64
C GLN A 115 7.78 4.24 -7.03
N MET A 116 7.63 4.30 -5.71
CA MET A 116 6.31 4.29 -5.07
C MET A 116 5.56 5.59 -5.31
N VAL A 117 6.22 6.73 -5.10
CA VAL A 117 5.59 8.06 -5.27
C VAL A 117 5.15 8.30 -6.71
N SER A 118 5.94 7.85 -7.69
CA SER A 118 5.59 7.96 -9.12
C SER A 118 4.39 7.10 -9.55
N LYS A 119 3.99 6.10 -8.76
CA LYS A 119 2.85 5.22 -9.06
C LYS A 119 1.56 5.80 -8.51
N THR A 120 1.05 6.83 -9.17
CA THR A 120 -0.31 7.34 -8.92
C THR A 120 -1.36 6.40 -9.50
N PRO A 121 -2.45 6.10 -8.76
CA PRO A 121 -2.81 6.59 -7.42
C PRO A 121 -2.33 5.66 -6.28
N LEU A 122 -1.18 5.97 -5.68
CA LEU A 122 -0.53 5.22 -4.59
C LEU A 122 -1.48 4.90 -3.42
N SER A 123 -2.35 5.85 -3.07
CA SER A 123 -3.36 5.69 -2.03
C SER A 123 -4.31 4.52 -2.31
N GLN A 124 -4.76 4.33 -3.56
CA GLN A 124 -5.69 3.26 -3.89
C GLN A 124 -5.04 1.88 -3.73
N TYR A 125 -3.80 1.73 -4.19
CA TYR A 125 -3.07 0.46 -4.05
C TYR A 125 -2.74 0.15 -2.60
N LEU A 126 -2.32 1.14 -1.81
CA LEU A 126 -2.09 0.95 -0.39
C LEU A 126 -3.39 0.63 0.36
N GLU A 127 -4.50 1.28 0.03
CA GLU A 127 -5.81 1.00 0.64
C GLU A 127 -6.26 -0.43 0.38
N GLN A 128 -6.16 -0.88 -0.87
CA GLN A 128 -6.55 -2.23 -1.21
C GLN A 128 -5.62 -3.25 -0.55
N GLY A 129 -4.29 -3.05 -0.63
CA GLY A 129 -3.33 -3.94 0.03
C GLY A 129 -3.53 -4.01 1.56
N LEU A 130 -3.87 -2.90 2.19
CA LEU A 130 -4.18 -2.85 3.62
C LEU A 130 -5.52 -3.53 3.95
N HIS A 131 -6.51 -3.43 3.06
CA HIS A 131 -7.78 -4.12 3.20
C HIS A 131 -7.62 -5.64 3.17
N VAL A 132 -6.82 -6.17 2.23
CA VAL A 132 -6.46 -7.60 2.15
C VAL A 132 -5.93 -8.12 3.49
N ILE A 133 -5.04 -7.35 4.13
CA ILE A 133 -4.48 -7.73 5.43
C ILE A 133 -5.52 -7.68 6.54
N ARG A 134 -6.41 -6.68 6.52
CA ARG A 134 -7.41 -6.45 7.57
C ARG A 134 -8.53 -7.48 7.59
N VAL A 135 -9.08 -7.82 6.43
CA VAL A 135 -10.12 -8.84 6.27
C VAL A 135 -9.69 -10.14 6.96
N LYS A 136 -8.46 -10.57 6.70
CA LYS A 136 -7.93 -11.84 7.20
C LYS A 136 -7.54 -11.79 8.67
N ARG A 137 -7.16 -10.63 9.21
CA ARG A 137 -6.90 -10.46 10.65
C ARG A 137 -8.17 -10.42 11.51
N LYS A 138 -9.33 -10.12 10.94
CA LYS A 138 -10.62 -10.24 11.64
C LYS A 138 -11.15 -11.67 11.71
N LEU A 139 -10.57 -12.58 10.90
CA LEU A 139 -10.94 -13.99 10.83
C LEU A 139 -10.02 -14.91 11.66
N ALA A 140 -9.02 -14.34 12.34
CA ALA A 140 -8.07 -15.03 13.23
C ALA A 140 -8.23 -14.54 14.67
#